data_AF-A0A9J7MH03-F1
#
_entry.id   AF-A0A9J7MH03-F1
#
_cell.length_a   1.000
_cell.length_b   1.000
_cell.length_c   1.000
_cell.angle_alpha   90.00
_cell.angle_beta   90.00
_cell.angle_gamma   90.00
#
_symmetry.space_group_name_H-M   'P 1'
#
loop_
_entity.id
_entity.type
_entity.pdbx_description
1 polymer ?
#
loop_
_entity_poly.entity_id
_entity_poly.type
_entity_poly.pdbx_seq_one_letter_code
_entity_poly.pdbx_strand_id
1 'polypeptide(L)'
;MPPEIIWIHLSEWGYALLTLHTLLSAALCFTDYYKSRSQRGEAPDATLSSDVVMATGCTISPTTTGGGTTQASVDQDSAQSLQIPWHYKLYWVLYNVAFGGGICITILFWALIGGDSSALSILIHAMNSVTIVIDVMVSGLPCRLLHFVYPLTFGVVYILFTVIYWAAGGTGPDGQPYIYPFLDYGGGPALAAIVAVLGVLVAIPLCHCIVFALVVARESLVRSLKRRQSDNQNVDVTAL
;
A
#
# COMPACT_ATOMS: atom_id res chain seq x y z
N MET A 1 -35.94 -5.90 15.45
CA MET A 1 -34.68 -5.13 15.40
C MET A 1 -34.62 -4.49 14.03
N PRO A 2 -34.53 -3.16 13.91
CA PRO A 2 -34.28 -2.55 12.61
C PRO A 2 -32.98 -3.13 12.03
N PRO A 3 -32.84 -3.25 10.70
CA PRO A 3 -31.62 -3.73 10.09
C PRO A 3 -30.50 -2.77 10.52
N GLU A 4 -29.49 -3.28 11.23
CA GLU A 4 -28.31 -2.48 11.54
C GLU A 4 -27.67 -2.08 10.21
N ILE A 5 -27.52 -0.78 9.99
CA ILE A 5 -26.90 -0.27 8.77
C ILE A 5 -25.39 -0.42 8.94
N ILE A 6 -24.89 -1.60 8.57
CA ILE A 6 -23.51 -2.07 8.79
C ILE A 6 -22.45 -1.19 8.10
N TRP A 7 -22.82 -0.28 7.19
CA TRP A 7 -21.86 0.41 6.30
C TRP A 7 -21.77 1.93 6.47
N ILE A 8 -22.21 2.50 7.59
CA ILE A 8 -22.15 3.97 7.80
C ILE A 8 -20.89 4.46 8.50
N HIS A 9 -20.17 3.58 9.21
CA HIS A 9 -19.01 3.98 10.01
C HIS A 9 -17.71 3.93 9.20
N LEU A 10 -16.82 4.88 9.46
CA LEU A 10 -15.51 5.00 8.83
C LEU A 10 -14.64 3.76 9.07
N SER A 11 -14.71 3.18 10.28
CA SER A 11 -13.98 1.98 10.63
C SER A 11 -14.30 0.81 9.70
N GLU A 12 -15.57 0.63 9.32
CA GLU A 12 -16.03 -0.44 8.42
C GLU A 12 -15.51 -0.26 7.00
N TRP A 13 -15.50 0.98 6.50
CA TRP A 13 -14.88 1.30 5.21
C TRP A 13 -13.37 1.03 5.24
N GLY A 14 -12.72 1.35 6.36
CA GLY A 14 -11.32 1.03 6.60
C GLY A 14 -11.03 -0.47 6.55
N TYR A 15 -11.83 -1.29 7.23
CA TYR A 15 -11.68 -2.75 7.18
C TYR A 15 -11.92 -3.30 5.79
N ALA A 16 -12.96 -2.85 5.09
CA ALA A 16 -13.24 -3.30 3.73
C ALA A 16 -12.05 -3.04 2.79
N LEU A 17 -11.44 -1.85 2.88
CA LEU A 17 -10.26 -1.51 2.09
C LEU A 17 -9.03 -2.33 2.49
N LEU A 18 -8.80 -2.53 3.79
CA LEU A 18 -7.68 -3.33 4.28
C LEU A 18 -7.83 -4.81 3.89
N THR A 19 -9.03 -5.37 4.00
CA THR A 19 -9.34 -6.73 3.56
C THR A 19 -9.20 -6.87 2.05
N LEU A 20 -9.66 -5.88 1.27
CA LEU A 20 -9.46 -5.90 -0.17
C LEU A 20 -7.97 -5.85 -0.54
N HIS A 21 -7.17 -5.06 0.18
CA HIS A 21 -5.72 -4.99 0.01
C HIS A 21 -5.07 -6.34 0.28
N THR A 22 -5.41 -6.99 1.39
CA THR A 22 -4.82 -8.28 1.76
C THR A 22 -5.23 -9.40 0.80
N LEU A 23 -6.49 -9.43 0.35
CA LEU A 23 -6.96 -10.38 -0.66
C LEU A 23 -6.26 -10.18 -2.01
N LEU A 24 -6.11 -8.93 -2.46
CA LEU A 24 -5.42 -8.63 -3.71
C LEU A 24 -3.92 -8.96 -3.60
N SER A 25 -3.29 -8.64 -2.47
CA SER A 25 -1.90 -9.03 -2.17
C SER A 25 -1.73 -10.55 -2.27
N ALA A 26 -2.62 -11.31 -1.63
CA ALA A 26 -2.59 -12.77 -1.67
C ALA A 26 -2.77 -13.29 -3.10
N ALA A 27 -3.75 -12.78 -3.85
CA ALA A 27 -3.99 -13.16 -5.23
C ALA A 27 -2.77 -12.92 -6.13
N LEU A 28 -2.13 -11.75 -6.01
CA LEU A 28 -0.92 -11.41 -6.78
C LEU A 28 0.26 -12.34 -6.43
N CYS A 29 0.47 -12.61 -5.14
CA CYS A 29 1.47 -13.58 -4.68
C CYS A 29 1.22 -14.98 -5.25
N PHE A 30 -0.04 -15.45 -5.26
CA PHE A 30 -0.39 -16.74 -5.86
C PHE A 30 -0.15 -16.74 -7.36
N THR A 31 -0.60 -15.72 -8.10
CA THR A 31 -0.39 -15.67 -9.55
C THR A 31 1.09 -15.65 -9.91
N ASP A 32 1.91 -14.88 -9.19
CA ASP A 32 3.34 -14.78 -9.43
C ASP A 32 4.07 -16.08 -9.07
N TYR A 33 3.67 -16.72 -7.96
CA TYR A 33 4.20 -18.03 -7.56
C TYR A 33 3.89 -19.12 -8.60
N TYR A 34 2.63 -19.25 -9.04
CA TYR A 34 2.24 -20.27 -10.00
C TYR A 34 2.85 -20.03 -11.38
N LYS A 35 2.92 -18.77 -11.83
CA LYS A 35 3.59 -18.41 -13.09
C LYS A 35 5.08 -18.74 -13.05
N SER A 36 5.76 -18.40 -11.96
CA SER A 36 7.19 -18.72 -11.78
C SER A 36 7.43 -20.22 -11.74
N ARG A 37 6.52 -20.98 -11.12
CA ARG A 37 6.59 -22.44 -11.07
C ARG A 37 6.39 -23.08 -12.44
N SER A 38 5.44 -22.60 -13.24
CA SER A 38 5.21 -23.09 -14.61
C SER A 38 6.46 -22.91 -15.46
N GLN A 39 7.05 -21.71 -15.45
CA GLN A 39 8.26 -21.41 -16.22
C GLN A 39 9.47 -22.27 -15.82
N ARG A 40 9.58 -22.63 -14.53
CA ARG A 40 10.64 -23.53 -14.05
C ARG A 40 10.44 -24.99 -14.48
N GLY A 41 9.19 -25.41 -14.70
CA GLY A 41 8.86 -26.75 -15.20
C GLY A 41 9.15 -26.94 -16.70
N GLU A 42 9.16 -25.85 -17.47
CA GLU A 42 9.37 -25.86 -18.93
C GLU A 42 10.82 -25.59 -19.38
N ALA A 43 11.73 -25.22 -18.46
CA ALA A 43 13.11 -24.85 -18.79
C ALA A 43 14.20 -25.90 -18.40
N PRO A 44 14.21 -27.13 -18.94
CA PRO A 44 15.43 -27.96 -18.90
C PRO A 44 16.50 -27.57 -19.94
N ASP A 45 16.15 -26.88 -21.04
CA ASP A 45 17.03 -26.80 -22.24
C ASP A 45 17.48 -25.38 -22.67
N ALA A 46 16.99 -24.32 -22.02
CA ALA A 46 17.28 -22.93 -22.42
C ALA A 46 18.44 -22.26 -21.63
N THR A 47 18.93 -22.92 -20.58
CA THR A 47 19.89 -22.35 -19.62
C THR A 47 21.27 -22.10 -20.23
N LEU A 48 21.68 -22.90 -21.22
CA LEU A 48 23.00 -22.78 -21.85
C LEU A 48 23.13 -21.60 -22.80
N SER A 49 22.03 -21.12 -23.39
CA SER A 49 22.06 -20.01 -24.35
C SER A 49 21.99 -18.65 -23.65
N SER A 50 21.23 -18.54 -22.55
CA SER A 50 21.09 -17.29 -21.79
C SER A 50 22.34 -16.90 -20.98
N ASP A 51 23.09 -17.89 -20.47
CA ASP A 51 24.29 -17.63 -19.67
C ASP A 51 25.43 -17.04 -20.51
N VAL A 52 25.54 -17.42 -21.79
CA VAL A 52 26.53 -16.86 -22.73
C VAL A 52 26.18 -15.41 -23.10
N VAL A 53 24.89 -15.10 -23.28
CA VAL A 53 24.41 -13.75 -23.64
C VAL A 53 24.59 -12.76 -22.48
N MET A 54 24.33 -13.19 -21.24
CA MET A 54 24.51 -12.34 -20.06
C MET A 54 25.98 -12.09 -19.70
N ALA A 55 26.90 -13.00 -20.05
CA ALA A 55 28.33 -12.85 -19.79
C ALA A 55 29.05 -11.93 -20.80
N THR A 56 28.51 -11.74 -22.01
CA THR A 56 29.19 -10.97 -23.08
C THR A 56 28.44 -9.73 -23.58
N GLY A 57 27.18 -9.53 -23.20
CA GLY A 57 26.46 -8.29 -23.49
C GLY A 57 26.28 -7.98 -24.99
N CYS A 58 26.46 -8.96 -25.86
CA CYS A 58 26.32 -8.79 -27.30
C CYS A 58 25.50 -9.95 -27.88
N THR A 59 24.39 -9.63 -28.52
CA THR A 59 23.59 -10.59 -29.30
C THR A 59 24.34 -10.91 -30.59
N ILE A 60 25.15 -11.97 -30.57
CA ILE A 60 25.74 -12.49 -31.81
C ILE A 60 24.64 -13.24 -32.57
N SER A 61 24.02 -12.57 -33.55
CA SER A 61 23.24 -13.25 -34.57
C SER A 61 24.21 -13.83 -35.61
N PRO A 62 24.20 -15.14 -35.89
CA PRO A 62 25.03 -15.70 -36.95
C PRO A 62 24.42 -15.30 -38.30
N THR A 63 24.96 -14.23 -38.90
CA THR A 63 24.69 -13.93 -40.31
C THR A 63 25.76 -14.60 -41.15
N THR A 64 25.44 -15.76 -41.72
CA THR A 64 26.25 -16.38 -42.76
C THR A 64 26.08 -15.58 -44.05
N THR A 65 27.05 -14.75 -44.43
CA THR A 65 27.37 -14.49 -45.85
C THR A 65 28.81 -13.96 -45.94
N GLY A 66 29.60 -14.55 -46.83
CA GLY A 66 31.04 -14.30 -46.93
C GLY A 66 31.44 -12.90 -47.38
N GLY A 67 32.67 -12.52 -46.97
CA GLY A 67 33.52 -11.55 -47.64
C GLY A 67 33.04 -10.09 -47.66
N GLY A 68 33.40 -9.32 -46.64
CA GLY A 68 33.35 -7.85 -46.70
C GLY A 68 33.32 -7.19 -45.32
N THR A 69 34.28 -6.30 -45.06
CA THR A 69 34.38 -5.50 -43.83
C THR A 69 33.21 -4.52 -43.72
N THR A 70 32.42 -4.56 -42.64
CA THR A 70 31.40 -3.54 -42.36
C THR A 70 31.44 -3.07 -40.92
N GLN A 71 31.44 -1.74 -40.82
CA GLN A 71 31.39 -0.87 -39.64
C GLN A 71 30.19 -1.21 -38.75
N ALA A 72 30.43 -1.34 -37.45
CA ALA A 72 29.36 -1.54 -36.46
C ALA A 72 28.59 -0.22 -36.26
N SER A 73 27.34 -0.16 -36.73
CA SER A 73 26.35 0.82 -36.27
C SER A 73 25.67 0.26 -35.03
N VAL A 74 25.91 0.92 -33.89
CA VAL A 74 25.22 0.63 -32.62
C VAL A 74 23.82 1.25 -32.71
N ASP A 75 22.82 0.43 -33.01
CA ASP A 75 21.42 0.81 -32.85
C ASP A 75 21.08 0.81 -31.36
N GLN A 76 21.20 1.98 -30.75
CA GLN A 76 20.82 2.27 -29.38
C GLN A 76 19.33 2.65 -29.33
N ASP A 77 18.44 1.69 -29.56
CA ASP A 77 17.00 1.94 -29.41
C ASP A 77 16.25 0.69 -28.96
N SER A 78 16.22 0.44 -27.65
CA SER A 78 15.13 -0.29 -26.99
C SER A 78 15.31 -0.30 -25.48
N ALA A 79 15.19 0.86 -24.82
CA ALA A 79 14.68 0.85 -23.46
C ALA A 79 13.19 0.45 -23.55
N GLN A 80 12.90 -0.85 -23.64
CA GLN A 80 11.51 -1.32 -23.57
C GLN A 80 10.92 -0.82 -22.25
N SER A 81 10.02 0.16 -22.34
CA SER A 81 9.28 0.66 -21.18
C SER A 81 8.48 -0.50 -20.62
N LEU A 82 8.97 -1.13 -19.55
CA LEU A 82 8.29 -2.24 -18.90
C LEU A 82 6.96 -1.70 -18.35
N GLN A 83 5.87 -1.86 -19.12
CA GLN A 83 4.59 -1.30 -18.74
C GLN A 83 4.05 -2.07 -17.53
N ILE A 84 3.96 -1.40 -16.39
CA ILE A 84 3.39 -1.97 -15.17
C ILE A 84 1.91 -2.29 -15.43
N PRO A 85 1.47 -3.56 -15.28
CA PRO A 85 0.08 -3.93 -15.47
C PRO A 85 -0.86 -3.13 -14.56
N TRP A 86 -2.08 -2.86 -15.05
CA TRP A 86 -3.03 -1.98 -14.38
C TRP A 86 -3.41 -2.45 -12.96
N HIS A 87 -3.44 -3.77 -12.72
CA HIS A 87 -3.80 -4.33 -11.41
C HIS A 87 -2.74 -4.05 -10.33
N TYR A 88 -1.45 -3.96 -10.69
CA TYR A 88 -0.42 -3.52 -9.75
C TYR A 88 -0.54 -2.03 -9.43
N LYS A 89 -0.99 -1.20 -10.39
CA LYS A 89 -1.30 0.21 -10.13
C LYS A 89 -2.49 0.34 -9.17
N LEU A 90 -3.56 -0.44 -9.40
CA LEU A 90 -4.71 -0.49 -8.50
C LEU A 90 -4.31 -0.95 -7.10
N TYR A 91 -3.54 -2.04 -7.00
CA TYR A 91 -3.01 -2.55 -5.74
C TYR A 91 -2.22 -1.49 -4.99
N TRP A 92 -1.38 -0.74 -5.70
CA TRP A 92 -0.59 0.33 -5.08
C TRP A 92 -1.43 1.53 -4.62
N VAL A 93 -2.47 1.92 -5.36
CA VAL A 93 -3.42 2.93 -4.89
C VAL A 93 -4.12 2.44 -3.62
N LEU A 94 -4.63 1.20 -3.65
CA LEU A 94 -5.33 0.58 -2.54
C LEU A 94 -4.45 0.50 -1.28
N TYR A 95 -3.17 0.12 -1.44
CA TYR A 95 -2.16 0.15 -0.39
C TYR A 95 -2.06 1.54 0.28
N ASN A 96 -1.92 2.62 -0.51
CA ASN A 96 -1.79 3.96 0.05
C ASN A 96 -3.07 4.41 0.78
N VAL A 97 -4.25 4.09 0.24
CA VAL A 97 -5.52 4.43 0.89
C VAL A 97 -5.72 3.63 2.17
N ALA A 98 -5.59 2.31 2.12
CA ALA A 98 -5.84 1.43 3.26
C ALA A 98 -4.90 1.74 4.42
N PHE A 99 -3.62 2.03 4.14
CA PHE A 99 -2.63 2.18 5.20
C PHE A 99 -2.71 3.57 5.82
N GLY A 100 -2.79 4.62 5.00
CA GLY A 100 -2.99 5.99 5.50
C GLY A 100 -4.33 6.14 6.22
N GLY A 101 -5.40 5.58 5.64
CA GLY A 101 -6.75 5.59 6.21
C GLY A 101 -6.87 4.76 7.49
N GLY A 102 -6.29 3.56 7.54
CA GLY A 102 -6.35 2.69 8.72
C GLY A 102 -5.62 3.27 9.94
N ILE A 103 -4.43 3.85 9.76
CA ILE A 103 -3.74 4.58 10.84
C ILE A 103 -4.59 5.78 11.31
N CYS A 104 -5.20 6.51 10.36
CA CYS A 104 -6.06 7.65 10.67
C CYS A 104 -7.30 7.24 11.48
N ILE A 105 -7.95 6.12 11.12
CA ILE A 105 -9.10 5.57 11.85
C ILE A 105 -8.72 5.26 13.29
N THR A 106 -7.59 4.58 13.52
CA THR A 106 -7.13 4.29 14.87
C THR A 106 -6.89 5.58 15.66
N ILE A 107 -6.17 6.55 15.10
CA ILE A 107 -5.87 7.81 15.80
C ILE A 107 -7.14 8.61 16.10
N LEU A 108 -8.05 8.76 15.13
CA LEU A 108 -9.31 9.49 15.31
C LEU A 108 -10.21 8.83 16.35
N PHE A 109 -10.26 7.49 16.38
CA PHE A 109 -11.01 6.78 17.42
C PHE A 109 -10.50 7.15 18.82
N TRP A 110 -9.19 7.03 19.06
CA TRP A 110 -8.61 7.33 20.37
C TRP A 110 -8.68 8.83 20.72
N ALA A 111 -8.58 9.71 19.72
CA ALA A 111 -8.62 11.16 19.93
C ALA A 111 -10.03 11.71 20.15
N LEU A 112 -11.06 11.15 19.49
CA LEU A 112 -12.41 11.71 19.45
C LEU A 112 -13.46 10.88 20.19
N ILE A 113 -13.24 9.56 20.32
CA ILE A 113 -14.24 8.62 20.86
C ILE A 113 -13.80 8.01 22.18
N GLY A 114 -12.49 7.71 22.35
CA GLY A 114 -11.74 6.93 23.35
C GLY A 114 -12.25 6.64 24.78
N GLY A 115 -13.54 6.67 25.07
CA GLY A 115 -14.17 6.34 26.34
C GLY A 115 -14.60 4.87 26.45
N ASP A 116 -14.67 4.13 25.34
CA ASP A 116 -14.91 2.68 25.36
C ASP A 116 -13.57 1.93 25.42
N SER A 117 -13.24 1.47 26.63
CA SER A 117 -12.04 0.69 26.92
C SER A 117 -12.29 -0.82 26.93
N SER A 118 -13.44 -1.28 26.40
CA SER A 118 -13.71 -2.70 26.26
C SER A 118 -12.65 -3.37 25.37
N ALA A 119 -12.23 -4.58 25.76
CA ALA A 119 -11.20 -5.31 25.02
C ALA A 119 -11.55 -5.48 23.53
N LEU A 120 -12.84 -5.61 23.20
CA LEU A 120 -13.34 -5.70 21.83
C LEU A 120 -13.15 -4.38 21.07
N SER A 121 -13.46 -3.24 21.70
CA SER A 121 -13.30 -1.92 21.08
C SER A 121 -11.83 -1.58 20.82
N ILE A 122 -10.97 -1.91 21.79
CA ILE A 122 -9.51 -1.81 21.63
C ILE A 122 -9.04 -2.72 20.49
N LEU A 123 -9.49 -3.98 20.48
CA LEU A 123 -9.09 -4.95 19.48
C LEU A 123 -9.47 -4.49 18.08
N ILE A 124 -10.72 -4.07 17.88
CA ILE A 124 -11.20 -3.52 16.61
C ILE A 124 -10.27 -2.38 16.20
N HIS A 125 -10.23 -1.29 16.95
CA HIS A 125 -9.54 -0.08 16.49
C HIS A 125 -8.00 -0.22 16.41
N ALA A 126 -7.37 -1.07 17.24
CA ALA A 126 -5.94 -1.31 17.19
C ALA A 126 -5.52 -2.35 16.13
N MET A 127 -6.33 -3.37 15.86
CA MET A 127 -5.97 -4.45 14.93
C MET A 127 -5.69 -3.93 13.53
N ASN A 128 -6.46 -2.91 13.09
CA ASN A 128 -6.24 -2.25 11.80
C ASN A 128 -4.79 -1.74 11.65
N SER A 129 -4.33 -0.98 12.65
CA SER A 129 -2.96 -0.46 12.69
C SER A 129 -1.90 -1.57 12.83
N VAL A 130 -2.17 -2.61 13.63
CA VAL A 130 -1.24 -3.75 13.79
C VAL A 130 -1.02 -4.48 12.47
N THR A 131 -2.09 -4.78 11.73
CA THR A 131 -2.00 -5.42 10.41
C THR A 131 -1.20 -4.56 9.44
N ILE A 132 -1.43 -3.24 9.42
CA ILE A 132 -0.68 -2.31 8.57
C ILE A 132 0.82 -2.32 8.91
N VAL A 133 1.19 -2.25 10.19
CA VAL A 133 2.60 -2.25 10.61
C VAL A 133 3.29 -3.55 10.18
N ILE A 134 2.65 -4.71 10.41
CA ILE A 134 3.20 -6.00 10.00
C ILE A 134 3.39 -6.05 8.48
N ASP A 135 2.36 -5.65 7.72
CA ASP A 135 2.43 -5.66 6.26
C ASP A 135 3.55 -4.74 5.76
N VAL A 136 3.65 -3.49 6.23
CA VAL A 136 4.73 -2.56 5.82
C VAL A 136 6.12 -3.18 6.03
N MET A 137 6.33 -3.86 7.17
CA MET A 137 7.61 -4.47 7.51
C MET A 137 7.95 -5.67 6.62
N VAL A 138 6.94 -6.39 6.15
CA VAL A 138 7.10 -7.62 5.35
C VAL A 138 7.07 -7.35 3.84
N SER A 139 6.18 -6.49 3.34
CA SER A 139 5.80 -6.43 1.93
C SER A 139 6.76 -5.68 1.01
N GLY A 140 7.83 -5.07 1.53
CA GLY A 140 8.87 -4.41 0.71
C GLY A 140 8.35 -3.26 -0.19
N LEU A 141 7.07 -2.92 -0.11
CA LEU A 141 6.44 -1.94 -0.98
C LEU A 141 7.00 -0.53 -0.72
N PRO A 142 7.21 0.26 -1.78
CA PRO A 142 7.62 1.65 -1.63
C PRO A 142 6.41 2.55 -1.34
N CYS A 143 6.49 3.29 -0.24
CA CYS A 143 5.61 4.44 0.01
C CYS A 143 6.35 5.73 -0.38
N ARG A 144 5.69 6.63 -1.12
CA ARG A 144 6.23 7.98 -1.38
C ARG A 144 5.35 9.02 -0.73
N LEU A 145 5.97 10.05 -0.17
CA LEU A 145 5.28 11.09 0.60
C LEU A 145 4.18 11.79 -0.22
N LEU A 146 4.41 12.05 -1.51
CA LEU A 146 3.45 12.74 -2.38
C LEU A 146 2.16 11.95 -2.67
N HIS A 147 2.11 10.65 -2.34
CA HIS A 147 0.90 9.83 -2.53
C HIS A 147 -0.14 9.96 -1.41
N PHE A 148 0.04 10.93 -0.50
CA PHE A 148 -0.99 11.27 0.50
C PHE A 148 -2.33 11.70 -0.14
N VAL A 149 -2.32 12.08 -1.42
CA VAL A 149 -3.51 12.41 -2.20
C VAL A 149 -4.52 11.26 -2.25
N TYR A 150 -4.08 10.00 -2.20
CA TYR A 150 -4.99 8.85 -2.23
C TYR A 150 -5.81 8.71 -0.93
N PRO A 151 -5.20 8.59 0.27
CA PRO A 151 -5.98 8.58 1.50
C PRO A 151 -6.73 9.90 1.73
N LEU A 152 -6.22 11.05 1.26
CA LEU A 152 -6.95 12.33 1.34
C LEU A 152 -8.23 12.28 0.51
N THR A 153 -8.18 11.77 -0.73
CA THR A 153 -9.36 11.59 -1.59
C THR A 153 -10.39 10.69 -0.93
N PHE A 154 -9.94 9.59 -0.31
CA PHE A 154 -10.82 8.72 0.48
C PHE A 154 -11.50 9.46 1.63
N GLY A 155 -10.76 10.28 2.38
CA GLY A 155 -11.33 11.12 3.44
C GLY A 155 -12.39 12.10 2.92
N VAL A 156 -12.12 12.76 1.78
CA VAL A 156 -13.10 13.66 1.13
C VAL A 156 -14.36 12.89 0.73
N VAL A 157 -14.22 11.72 0.09
CA VAL A 157 -15.34 10.87 -0.31
C VAL A 157 -16.19 10.48 0.90
N TYR A 158 -15.55 10.11 2.01
CA TYR A 158 -16.26 9.75 3.23
C TYR A 158 -17.01 10.96 3.84
N ILE A 159 -16.38 12.14 3.93
CA ILE A 159 -17.05 13.35 4.42
C ILE A 159 -18.23 13.75 3.51
N LEU A 160 -18.09 13.62 2.19
CA LEU A 160 -19.21 13.87 1.27
C LEU A 160 -20.34 12.87 1.52
N PHE A 161 -20.01 11.60 1.71
CA PHE A 161 -20.98 10.57 2.08
C PHE A 161 -21.71 10.94 3.38
N THR A 162 -21.02 11.36 4.44
CA THR A 162 -21.66 11.69 5.73
C THR A 162 -22.61 12.89 5.60
N VAL A 163 -22.24 13.91 4.82
CA VAL A 163 -23.10 15.07 4.55
C VAL A 163 -24.34 14.68 3.75
N ILE A 164 -24.18 13.89 2.69
CA ILE A 164 -25.30 13.44 1.84
C ILE A 164 -26.23 12.52 2.65
N TYR A 165 -25.67 11.59 3.42
CA TYR A 165 -26.42 10.67 4.28
C TYR A 165 -27.27 11.43 5.30
N TRP A 166 -26.67 12.43 5.97
CA TRP A 166 -27.39 13.31 6.88
C TRP A 166 -28.51 14.10 6.19
N ALA A 167 -28.21 14.74 5.05
CA ALA A 167 -29.17 15.54 4.30
C ALA A 167 -30.36 14.71 3.76
N ALA A 168 -30.14 13.42 3.52
CA ALA A 168 -31.18 12.47 3.15
C ALA A 168 -32.03 11.97 4.33
N GLY A 169 -31.78 12.44 5.55
CA GLY A 169 -32.48 12.04 6.77
C GLY A 169 -31.93 10.76 7.41
N GLY A 170 -30.70 10.36 7.07
CA GLY A 170 -30.03 9.21 7.67
C GLY A 170 -29.74 9.41 9.16
N THR A 171 -29.94 8.36 9.95
CA THR A 171 -29.72 8.37 11.40
C THR A 171 -28.54 7.48 11.79
N GLY A 172 -27.92 7.79 12.93
CA GLY A 172 -26.94 6.92 13.57
C GLY A 172 -27.57 5.71 14.30
N PRO A 173 -26.74 4.88 14.96
CA PRO A 173 -27.18 3.63 15.62
C PRO A 173 -28.31 3.82 16.64
N ASP A 174 -28.27 4.92 17.39
CA ASP A 174 -29.26 5.22 18.45
C ASP A 174 -30.41 6.12 17.96
N GLY A 175 -30.62 6.20 16.64
CA GLY A 175 -31.62 7.09 16.04
C GLY A 175 -31.24 8.58 16.07
N GLN A 176 -30.00 8.89 16.44
CA GLN A 176 -29.48 10.27 16.46
C GLN A 176 -29.37 10.83 15.04
N PRO A 177 -29.54 12.15 14.83
CA PRO A 177 -29.46 12.78 13.51
C PRO A 177 -28.01 12.96 13.02
N TYR A 178 -27.09 12.07 13.41
CA TYR A 178 -25.69 12.07 13.01
C TYR A 178 -25.11 10.67 13.11
N ILE A 179 -24.08 10.38 12.31
CA ILE A 179 -23.27 9.14 12.43
C ILE A 179 -22.31 9.27 13.62
N TYR A 180 -21.66 10.44 13.72
CA TYR A 180 -20.74 10.77 14.79
C TYR A 180 -21.17 12.09 15.46
N PRO A 181 -21.16 12.19 16.80
CA PRO A 181 -21.52 13.44 17.48
C PRO A 181 -20.68 14.65 17.03
N PHE A 182 -19.40 14.43 16.71
CA PHE A 182 -18.50 15.48 16.22
C PHE A 182 -18.72 15.86 14.74
N LEU A 183 -19.59 15.14 14.01
CA LEU A 183 -20.09 15.49 12.69
C LEU A 183 -21.60 15.80 12.72
N ASP A 184 -22.10 16.38 13.81
CA ASP A 184 -23.48 16.84 13.89
C ASP A 184 -23.67 18.14 13.08
N TYR A 185 -24.10 17.99 11.83
CA TYR A 185 -24.38 19.10 10.91
C TYR A 185 -25.64 19.90 11.29
N GLY A 186 -26.56 19.32 12.07
CA GLY A 186 -27.80 19.95 12.47
C GLY A 186 -27.68 20.76 13.76
N GLY A 187 -27.05 20.19 14.78
CA GLY A 187 -26.87 20.82 16.09
C GLY A 187 -25.59 21.65 16.23
N GLY A 188 -24.53 21.33 15.46
CA GLY A 188 -23.22 21.98 15.57
C GLY A 188 -22.46 22.11 14.24
N PRO A 189 -23.03 22.75 13.20
CA PRO A 189 -22.45 22.76 11.85
C PRO A 189 -21.03 23.35 11.81
N ALA A 190 -20.72 24.36 12.64
CA ALA A 190 -19.39 24.93 12.73
C ALA A 190 -18.35 23.92 13.26
N LEU A 191 -18.68 23.17 14.32
CA LEU A 191 -17.81 22.13 14.86
C LEU A 191 -17.62 21.00 13.85
N ALA A 192 -18.71 20.54 13.24
CA ALA A 192 -18.67 19.49 12.22
C ALA A 192 -17.77 19.88 11.03
N ALA A 193 -17.87 21.12 10.55
CA ALA A 193 -17.02 21.63 9.49
C ALA A 193 -15.55 21.69 9.90
N ILE A 194 -15.23 22.18 11.10
CA ILE A 194 -13.85 22.25 11.61
C ILE A 194 -13.26 20.84 11.71
N VAL A 195 -13.97 19.89 12.31
CA VAL A 195 -13.50 18.50 12.48
C VAL A 195 -13.30 17.83 11.13
N ALA A 196 -14.22 18.01 10.18
CA ALA A 196 -14.09 17.47 8.82
C ALA A 196 -12.86 18.04 8.10
N VAL A 197 -12.67 19.36 8.13
CA VAL A 197 -11.54 20.03 7.48
C VAL A 197 -10.20 19.62 8.10
N LEU A 198 -10.10 19.62 9.44
CA LEU A 198 -8.88 19.20 10.13
C LEU A 198 -8.60 17.70 9.94
N GLY A 199 -9.62 16.86 9.96
CA GLY A 199 -9.49 15.43 9.68
C GLY A 199 -8.89 15.18 8.29
N VAL A 200 -9.45 15.83 7.26
CA VAL A 200 -9.02 15.61 5.88
C VAL A 200 -7.70 16.29 5.54
N LEU A 201 -7.51 17.56 5.93
CA LEU A 201 -6.35 18.36 5.50
C LEU A 201 -5.15 18.26 6.45
N VAL A 202 -5.34 17.77 7.68
CA VAL A 202 -4.26 17.69 8.68
C VAL A 202 -4.05 16.25 9.14
N ALA A 203 -5.08 15.59 9.68
CA ALA A 203 -4.91 14.26 10.26
C ALA A 203 -4.48 13.22 9.21
N ILE A 204 -5.14 13.17 8.05
CA ILE A 204 -4.80 12.22 6.99
C ILE A 204 -3.36 12.39 6.47
N PRO A 205 -2.89 13.60 6.09
CA PRO A 205 -1.49 13.80 5.71
C PRO A 205 -0.50 13.39 6.80
N LEU A 206 -0.76 13.71 8.07
CA LEU A 206 0.10 13.29 9.19
C LEU A 206 0.15 11.76 9.33
N CYS A 207 -0.99 11.08 9.16
CA CYS A 207 -1.04 9.62 9.17
C CYS A 207 -0.26 9.01 7.99
N HIS A 208 -0.33 9.63 6.81
CA HIS A 208 0.50 9.22 5.66
C HIS A 208 2.00 9.40 5.95
N CYS A 209 2.38 10.47 6.65
CA CYS A 209 3.76 10.65 7.12
C CYS A 209 4.20 9.53 8.08
N ILE A 210 3.31 9.03 8.95
CA ILE A 210 3.61 7.89 9.83
C ILE A 210 3.87 6.63 9.00
N VAL A 211 3.02 6.32 8.01
CA VAL A 211 3.24 5.18 7.10
C VAL A 211 4.56 5.32 6.34
N PHE A 212 4.86 6.51 5.85
CA PHE A 212 6.14 6.81 5.20
C PHE A 212 7.33 6.59 6.14
N ALA A 213 7.23 7.04 7.40
CA ALA A 213 8.27 6.83 8.40
C ALA A 213 8.49 5.33 8.70
N LEU A 214 7.43 4.52 8.74
CA LEU A 214 7.55 3.06 8.89
C LEU A 214 8.31 2.43 7.72
N VAL A 215 8.05 2.86 6.49
CA VAL A 215 8.80 2.39 5.31
C VAL A 215 10.27 2.78 5.39
N VAL A 216 10.58 4.02 5.77
CA VAL A 216 11.97 4.48 5.97
C VAL A 216 12.67 3.68 7.07
N ALA A 217 11.98 3.41 8.18
CA ALA A 217 12.51 2.61 9.28
C ALA A 217 12.85 1.19 8.83
N ARG A 218 11.95 0.54 8.07
CA ARG A 218 12.19 -0.78 7.46
C ARG A 218 13.42 -0.76 6.56
N GLU A 219 13.52 0.20 5.65
CA GLU A 219 14.67 0.29 4.74
C GLU A 219 15.99 0.50 5.49
N SER A 220 15.97 1.33 6.54
CA SER A 220 17.13 1.58 7.39
C SER A 220 17.57 0.32 8.13
N LEU A 221 16.62 -0.46 8.64
CA LEU A 221 16.87 -1.76 9.27
C LEU A 221 17.51 -2.74 8.28
N VAL A 222 16.93 -2.90 7.08
CA VAL A 222 17.46 -3.80 6.05
C VAL A 222 18.87 -3.40 5.62
N ARG A 223 19.12 -2.09 5.41
CA ARG A 223 20.45 -1.58 5.07
C ARG A 223 21.47 -1.85 6.20
N SER A 224 21.07 -1.70 7.45
CA SER A 224 21.93 -1.96 8.61
C SER A 224 22.29 -3.44 8.73
N LEU A 225 21.34 -4.35 8.50
CA LEU A 225 21.60 -5.79 8.53
C LEU A 225 22.53 -6.22 7.39
N LYS A 226 22.33 -5.69 6.18
CA LYS A 226 23.23 -5.97 5.04
C LYS A 226 24.66 -5.51 5.30
N ARG A 227 24.86 -4.32 5.86
CA ARG A 227 26.20 -3.82 6.24
C ARG A 227 26.89 -4.75 7.23
N ARG A 228 26.20 -5.15 8.31
CA ARG A 228 26.74 -6.10 9.30
C ARG A 228 27.15 -7.45 8.70
N GLN A 229 26.38 -7.95 7.73
CA GLN A 229 26.70 -9.20 7.04
C GLN A 229 27.95 -9.05 6.17
N SER A 230 28.08 -7.94 5.44
CA SER A 230 29.29 -7.65 4.64
C SER A 230 30.53 -7.48 5.51
N ASP A 231 30.42 -6.80 6.65
CA ASP A 231 31.52 -6.61 7.59
C ASP A 231 31.99 -7.97 8.16
N ASN A 232 31.06 -8.82 8.60
CA ASN A 232 31.39 -10.17 9.11
C ASN A 232 32.08 -11.03 8.04
N GLN A 233 31.57 -11.02 6.80
CA GLN A 233 32.16 -11.81 5.72
C GLN A 233 33.59 -11.32 5.36
N ASN A 234 33.85 -10.01 5.45
CA ASN A 234 35.17 -9.46 5.18
C ASN A 234 36.18 -9.84 6.27
N VAL A 235 35.76 -9.85 7.54
CA VAL A 235 36.60 -10.32 8.66
C VAL A 235 37.02 -11.77 8.47
N ASP A 236 36.09 -12.66 8.09
CA ASP A 236 36.37 -14.08 7.86
C ASP A 236 37.39 -14.31 6.72
N VAL A 237 37.33 -13.51 5.66
CA VAL A 237 38.29 -13.60 4.53
C VAL A 237 39.67 -13.11 4.92
N THR A 238 39.78 -12.05 5.74
CA THR A 238 41.09 -11.53 6.18
C THR A 238 41.78 -12.39 7.25
N ALA A 239 41.06 -13.34 7.85
CA ALA A 239 41.59 -14.23 8.88
C ALA A 239 42.21 -15.53 8.33
N LEU A 240 42.16 -15.77 7.02
CA LEU A 240 42.74 -16.92 6.30
C LEU A 240 44.04 -16.53 5.57
#